data_AF-A0A537SFV0-F1
#
_entry.id   AF-A0A537SFV0-F1
#
_cell.length_a   1.000
_cell.length_b   1.000
_cell.length_c   1.000
_cell.angle_alpha   90.00
_cell.angle_beta   90.00
_cell.angle_gamma   90.00
#
_symmetry.space_group_name_H-M   'P 1'
#
loop_
_entity.id
_entity.type
_entity.pdbx_description
1 polymer ?
#
loop_
_entity_poly.entity_id
_entity_poly.type
_entity_poly.pdbx_seq_one_letter_code
_entity_poly.pdbx_strand_id
1 'polypeptide(L)'
;MKRMALPIVLACLVMSIPAGAEAQSFSKEQIETGAELFAINCSPCHGAHMQDPGAAFNLRKFPADQHERFVTAVTRGKNQMPPWGDFFKPEQLEALWAYVVAGER
;
A
#
# COMPACT_ATOMS: atom_id res chain seq x y z
N MET A 1 -21.26 32.06 53.66
CA MET A 1 -19.80 31.95 53.88
C MET A 1 -19.31 30.67 53.21
N LYS A 2 -18.25 30.78 52.41
CA LYS A 2 -17.78 29.84 51.38
C LYS A 2 -17.44 28.46 51.95
N ARG A 3 -17.90 27.39 51.30
CA ARG A 3 -17.26 26.06 51.35
C ARG A 3 -17.23 25.48 49.94
N MET A 4 -16.01 25.23 49.49
CA MET A 4 -15.59 24.92 48.12
C MET A 4 -16.19 23.60 47.64
N ALA A 5 -16.80 23.63 46.45
CA ALA A 5 -17.07 22.42 45.69
C ALA A 5 -15.78 22.02 44.96
N LEU A 6 -15.29 20.83 45.29
CA LEU A 6 -14.15 20.16 44.69
C LEU A 6 -14.46 19.84 43.22
N PRO A 7 -13.64 20.24 42.23
CA PRO A 7 -13.90 19.85 40.85
C PRO A 7 -13.55 18.37 40.70
N ILE A 8 -14.56 17.55 40.38
CA ILE A 8 -14.38 16.19 39.89
C ILE A 8 -13.67 16.31 38.54
N VAL A 9 -12.34 16.15 38.54
CA VAL A 9 -11.57 15.98 37.31
C VAL A 9 -11.84 14.56 36.82
N LEU A 10 -12.91 14.40 36.03
CA LEU A 10 -13.14 13.18 35.27
C LEU A 10 -12.13 13.18 34.13
N ALA A 11 -10.94 12.63 34.39
CA ALA A 11 -9.96 12.34 33.37
C ALA A 11 -10.56 11.30 32.42
N CYS A 12 -11.17 11.76 31.31
CA CYS A 12 -11.44 10.93 30.16
C CYS A 12 -10.08 10.48 29.60
N LEU A 13 -9.62 9.31 30.03
CA LEU A 13 -8.50 8.61 29.44
C LEU A 13 -8.94 8.21 28.02
N VAL A 14 -8.68 9.09 27.05
CA VAL A 14 -8.87 8.79 25.65
C VAL A 14 -7.79 7.77 25.30
N MET A 15 -8.13 6.48 25.39
CA MET A 15 -7.29 5.43 24.86
C MET A 15 -7.24 5.61 23.34
N SER A 16 -6.15 6.19 22.86
CA SER A 16 -5.80 6.19 21.45
C SER A 16 -5.62 4.74 21.03
N ILE A 17 -6.61 4.19 20.31
CA ILE A 17 -6.45 2.94 19.60
C ILE A 17 -5.39 3.21 18.52
N PRO A 18 -4.24 2.51 18.52
CA PRO A 18 -3.36 2.60 17.37
C PRO A 18 -4.15 2.01 16.20
N ALA A 19 -4.27 2.76 15.11
CA ALA A 19 -4.71 2.23 13.83
C ALA A 19 -3.65 1.22 13.36
N GLY A 20 -3.68 0.02 13.95
CA GLY A 20 -2.94 -1.12 13.46
C GLY A 20 -3.49 -1.43 12.09
N ALA A 21 -2.60 -1.42 11.09
CA ALA A 21 -2.90 -1.78 9.72
C ALA A 21 -3.82 -3.01 9.71
N GLU A 22 -5.08 -2.83 9.30
CA GLU A 22 -5.93 -3.95 8.94
C GLU A 22 -5.17 -4.74 7.88
N ALA A 23 -4.97 -6.03 8.12
CA ALA A 23 -4.49 -6.92 7.08
C ALA A 23 -5.53 -6.90 5.96
N GLN A 24 -5.30 -6.09 4.94
CA GLN A 24 -6.16 -6.02 3.77
C GLN A 24 -6.13 -7.40 3.09
N SER A 25 -7.26 -8.09 3.14
CA SER A 25 -7.47 -9.31 2.37
C SER A 25 -7.92 -8.91 0.96
N PHE A 26 -7.21 -9.39 -0.06
CA PHE A 26 -7.55 -9.17 -1.47
C PHE A 26 -8.29 -10.38 -2.03
N SER A 27 -9.24 -10.16 -2.95
CA SER A 27 -9.86 -11.28 -3.66
C SER A 27 -8.88 -11.90 -4.66
N LYS A 28 -9.13 -13.16 -5.05
CA LYS A 28 -8.35 -13.84 -6.08
C LYS A 28 -8.38 -13.09 -7.39
N GLU A 29 -9.56 -12.61 -7.78
CA GLU A 29 -9.78 -11.87 -9.02
C GLU A 29 -9.02 -10.54 -9.04
N GLN A 30 -8.91 -9.86 -7.88
CA GLN A 30 -8.15 -8.61 -7.77
C GLN A 30 -6.65 -8.86 -7.93
N ILE A 31 -6.13 -9.94 -7.32
CA ILE A 31 -4.73 -10.36 -7.47
C ILE A 31 -4.45 -10.75 -8.93
N GLU A 32 -5.34 -11.51 -9.57
CA GLU A 32 -5.21 -11.91 -10.98
C GLU A 32 -5.22 -10.69 -11.91
N THR A 33 -6.14 -9.75 -11.69
CA THR A 33 -6.18 -8.47 -12.43
C THR A 33 -4.85 -7.71 -12.29
N GLY A 34 -4.30 -7.65 -11.06
CA GLY A 34 -3.00 -7.03 -10.80
C GLY A 34 -1.85 -7.73 -11.51
N ALA A 35 -1.86 -9.06 -11.55
CA ALA A 35 -0.86 -9.86 -12.24
C ALA A 35 -0.84 -9.59 -13.75
N GLU A 36 -2.01 -9.50 -14.39
CA GLU A 36 -2.14 -9.19 -15.82
C GLU A 36 -1.61 -7.79 -16.15
N LEU A 37 -2.02 -6.78 -15.36
CA LEU A 37 -1.53 -5.41 -15.53
C LEU A 37 -0.02 -5.33 -15.32
N PHE A 38 0.51 -6.03 -14.31
CA PHE A 38 1.93 -6.08 -14.01
C PHE A 38 2.72 -6.73 -15.15
N ALA A 39 2.24 -7.84 -15.69
CA ALA A 39 2.90 -8.57 -16.77
C ALA A 39 3.12 -7.67 -18.00
N ILE A 40 2.14 -6.83 -18.34
CA ILE A 40 2.22 -5.96 -19.52
C ILE A 40 3.06 -4.71 -19.24
N ASN A 41 2.88 -4.07 -18.08
CA ASN A 41 3.36 -2.70 -17.87
C ASN A 41 4.60 -2.61 -16.98
N CYS A 42 4.84 -3.59 -16.10
CA CYS A 42 5.83 -3.50 -15.03
C CYS A 42 6.96 -4.54 -15.16
N SER A 43 6.63 -5.73 -15.67
CA SER A 43 7.57 -6.84 -15.85
C SER A 43 8.80 -6.52 -16.71
N PRO A 44 8.77 -5.60 -17.71
CA PRO A 44 9.97 -5.25 -18.48
C PRO A 44 11.11 -4.69 -17.63
N CYS A 45 10.82 -4.13 -16.45
CA CYS A 45 11.84 -3.62 -15.53
C CYS A 45 11.90 -4.40 -14.22
N HIS A 46 10.76 -4.83 -13.69
CA HIS A 46 10.70 -5.55 -12.40
C HIS A 46 10.76 -7.07 -12.55
N GLY A 47 10.91 -7.56 -13.78
CA GLY A 47 11.00 -8.97 -14.12
C GLY A 47 9.66 -9.70 -14.07
N ALA A 48 9.58 -10.85 -14.75
CA ALA A 48 8.36 -11.66 -14.78
C ALA A 48 8.01 -12.16 -13.38
N HIS A 49 6.74 -12.05 -13.00
CA HIS A 49 6.27 -12.42 -11.66
C HIS A 49 7.07 -11.76 -10.50
N MET A 50 7.62 -10.55 -10.73
CA MET A 50 8.51 -9.83 -9.80
C MET A 50 9.84 -10.53 -9.50
N GLN A 51 10.24 -11.51 -10.32
CA GLN A 51 11.48 -12.26 -10.17
C GLN A 51 12.58 -11.65 -11.04
N ASP A 52 13.83 -11.72 -10.55
CA ASP A 52 15.02 -11.28 -11.28
C ASP A 52 14.92 -9.84 -11.86
N PRO A 53 14.62 -8.81 -11.03
CA PRO A 53 14.39 -7.43 -11.49
C PRO A 53 15.64 -6.70 -12.01
N GLY A 54 16.78 -7.38 -12.11
CA GLY A 54 18.07 -6.77 -12.44
C GLY A 54 18.40 -5.60 -11.51
N ALA A 55 18.51 -4.40 -12.08
CA ALA A 55 18.81 -3.17 -11.33
C ALA A 55 17.58 -2.52 -10.67
N ALA A 56 16.36 -2.96 -10.99
CA ALA A 56 15.15 -2.43 -10.37
C ALA A 56 14.97 -2.97 -8.94
N PHE A 57 14.10 -2.31 -8.18
CA PHE A 57 13.80 -2.74 -6.82
C PHE A 57 13.11 -4.12 -6.83
N ASN A 58 13.53 -5.01 -5.92
CA ASN A 58 12.89 -6.31 -5.71
C ASN A 58 11.54 -6.14 -4.99
N LEU A 59 10.46 -6.19 -5.75
CA LEU A 59 9.10 -5.98 -5.25
C LEU A 59 8.61 -7.09 -4.30
N ARG A 60 9.17 -8.31 -4.35
CA ARG A 60 8.85 -9.37 -3.37
C ARG A 60 9.34 -9.02 -1.96
N LYS A 61 10.21 -8.01 -1.82
CA LYS A 61 10.65 -7.42 -0.55
C LYS A 61 9.95 -6.10 -0.23
N PHE A 62 8.95 -5.69 -1.02
CA PHE A 62 8.21 -4.48 -0.73
C PHE A 62 7.33 -4.70 0.54
N PRO A 63 7.45 -3.83 1.55
CA PRO A 63 6.74 -3.96 2.81
C PRO A 63 5.25 -3.66 2.63
N ALA A 64 4.41 -4.56 3.14
CA ALA A 64 2.96 -4.55 2.93
C ALA A 64 2.22 -3.43 3.70
N ASP A 65 2.90 -2.73 4.62
CA ASP A 65 2.38 -1.60 5.38
C ASP A 65 2.64 -0.25 4.71
N GLN A 66 3.22 -0.21 3.50
CA GLN A 66 3.62 1.03 2.81
C GLN A 66 2.85 1.29 1.51
N HIS A 67 1.53 1.21 1.58
CA HIS A 67 0.62 1.49 0.45
C HIS A 67 0.85 2.87 -0.17
N GLU A 68 0.91 3.93 0.65
CA GLU A 68 1.12 5.30 0.15
C GLU A 68 2.46 5.43 -0.61
N ARG A 69 3.51 4.77 -0.13
CA ARG A 69 4.81 4.75 -0.81
C ARG A 69 4.73 4.04 -2.17
N PHE A 70 3.93 2.98 -2.26
CA PHE A 70 3.65 2.29 -3.50
C PHE A 70 2.89 3.19 -4.47
N VAL A 71 1.76 3.75 -4.04
CA VAL A 71 0.92 4.66 -4.84
C VAL A 71 1.74 5.84 -5.36
N THR A 72 2.53 6.47 -4.49
CA THR A 72 3.39 7.60 -4.86
C THR A 72 4.41 7.20 -5.91
N ALA A 73 5.10 6.06 -5.73
CA ALA A 73 6.09 5.60 -6.69
C ALA A 73 5.44 5.33 -8.05
N VAL A 74 4.34 4.57 -8.10
CA VAL A 74 3.68 4.19 -9.37
C VAL A 74 3.11 5.42 -10.07
N THR A 75 2.43 6.31 -9.35
CA THR A 75 1.75 7.47 -9.95
C THR A 75 2.72 8.57 -10.36
N ARG A 76 3.77 8.84 -9.57
CA ARG A 76 4.72 9.94 -9.82
C ARG A 76 6.04 9.49 -10.43
N GLY A 77 6.25 8.20 -10.59
CA GLY A 77 7.52 7.63 -11.00
C GLY A 77 8.57 7.66 -9.88
N LYS A 78 9.69 6.97 -10.10
CA LYS A 78 10.83 6.94 -9.18
C LYS A 78 12.12 6.59 -9.91
N ASN A 79 13.11 7.46 -9.87
CA ASN A 79 14.36 7.31 -10.63
C ASN A 79 14.06 7.09 -12.13
N GLN A 80 14.43 5.93 -12.67
CA GLN A 80 14.16 5.55 -14.06
C GLN A 80 12.76 4.96 -14.28
N MET A 81 11.97 4.76 -13.21
CA MET A 81 10.59 4.29 -13.32
C MET A 81 9.69 5.45 -13.77
N PRO A 82 8.99 5.32 -14.92
CA PRO A 82 8.12 6.38 -15.43
C PRO A 82 6.88 6.59 -14.53
N PRO A 83 6.25 7.78 -14.59
CA PRO A 83 4.99 8.05 -13.90
C PRO A 83 3.80 7.43 -14.63
N TRP A 84 2.93 6.73 -13.90
CA TRP A 84 1.75 6.04 -14.46
C TRP A 84 0.42 6.61 -13.97
N GLY A 85 0.42 7.77 -13.30
CA GLY A 85 -0.76 8.33 -12.62
C GLY A 85 -1.98 8.53 -13.51
N ASP A 86 -1.78 8.90 -14.78
CA ASP A 86 -2.86 9.13 -15.74
C ASP A 86 -3.24 7.87 -16.54
N PHE A 87 -2.48 6.78 -16.40
CA PHE A 87 -2.66 5.55 -17.18
C PHE A 87 -3.57 4.54 -16.49
N PHE A 88 -3.43 4.39 -15.17
CA PHE A 88 -4.22 3.44 -14.40
C PHE A 88 -5.42 4.10 -13.73
N LYS A 89 -6.59 3.46 -13.84
CA LYS A 89 -7.74 3.78 -12.98
C LYS A 89 -7.41 3.46 -11.51
N PRO A 90 -8.07 4.11 -10.54
CA PRO A 90 -7.85 3.82 -9.12
C PRO A 90 -7.94 2.32 -8.78
N GLU A 91 -8.92 1.62 -9.35
CA GLU A 91 -9.13 0.19 -9.09
C GLU A 91 -7.99 -0.67 -9.66
N GLN A 92 -7.40 -0.25 -10.79
CA GLN A 92 -6.25 -0.92 -11.39
C GLN A 92 -4.98 -0.72 -10.57
N LEU A 93 -4.82 0.47 -9.98
CA LEU A 93 -3.71 0.75 -9.07
C LEU A 93 -3.80 -0.10 -7.80
N GLU A 94 -5.00 -0.27 -7.25
CA GLU A 94 -5.25 -1.16 -6.11
C GLU A 94 -5.10 -2.65 -6.45
N ALA A 95 -5.40 -3.05 -7.70
CA ALA A 95 -5.12 -4.40 -8.18
C ALA A 95 -3.60 -4.65 -8.28
N LEU A 96 -2.83 -3.69 -8.81
CA LEU A 96 -1.36 -3.76 -8.82
C LEU A 96 -0.79 -3.85 -7.40
N TRP A 97 -1.33 -3.07 -6.46
CA TRP A 97 -0.96 -3.17 -5.05
C TRP A 97 -1.20 -4.58 -4.50
N ALA A 98 -2.43 -5.10 -4.67
CA ALA A 98 -2.81 -6.44 -4.24
C ALA A 98 -1.84 -7.51 -4.77
N TYR A 99 -1.47 -7.44 -6.05
CA TYR A 99 -0.49 -8.35 -6.63
C TYR A 99 0.90 -8.22 -6.00
N VAL A 100 1.40 -6.99 -5.79
CA VAL A 100 2.73 -6.78 -5.17
C VAL A 100 2.78 -7.29 -3.73
N VAL A 101 1.69 -7.16 -2.96
CA VAL A 101 1.70 -7.53 -1.54
C VAL A 101 1.09 -8.89 -1.19
N ALA A 102 0.37 -9.53 -2.10
CA ALA A 102 -0.27 -10.82 -1.86
C ALA A 102 -0.14 -11.82 -3.02
N GLY A 103 0.39 -11.39 -4.17
CA GLY A 103 0.69 -12.26 -5.30
C GLY A 103 1.82 -13.24 -5.01
N GLU A 104 2.32 -13.88 -6.07
CA GLU A 104 3.26 -15.01 -6.06
C GLU A 104 4.58 -14.73 -5.30
N ARG A 105 4.54 -14.85 -3.97
CA ARG A 105 5.66 -14.71 -3.03
C ARG A 105 6.32 -16.04 -2.75
#